data_AF-A0A4R4R8K3-F1
#
_entry.id   AF-A0A4R4R8K3-F1
#
_cell.length_a   1.000
_cell.length_b   1.000
_cell.length_c   1.000
_cell.angle_alpha   90.00
_cell.angle_beta   90.00
_cell.angle_gamma   90.00
#
_symmetry.space_group_name_H-M   'P 1'
#
loop_
_entity.id
_entity.type
_entity.pdbx_description
1 polymer ?
#
loop_
_entity_poly.entity_id
_entity_poly.type
_entity_poly.pdbx_seq_one_letter_code
_entity_poly.pdbx_strand_id
1 'polypeptide(L)'
;MRERLRLRVFGSPVQLATVRPALSEQFDRWASLWRPPADLDVRHYFARPELLGHVLALGQLERDDGDRPIEIAGCATSTAEAITSCVGELVERVAARRWRPDGVRATAAELGAAGDSVLDVPSVIGRPVFPTRWPFPGYTPDRPLTWVRGTAMEDGRPVWIPEALIALRNIALEDRISEITTIGLAAGPDTASAVRHATAEVLERDAVMRVWAGQARFTPIQDKAPEITEALERDAQLGWTTEPLQTPALTGRAVAAVLTRKPSTCSFGIGFSAHDDPGHRLRHALAEAVQVRLLAALHENRRVDDVTTFQDHLLYYCNPDRFSLLDRLTRDHDYSSPPASDADADADADADADENVSAAWVKLAGNDGPSVVRVIAAGLHHMEVRPACARYPVHSSVPKDHHLPHPYP
;
A
#
# COMPACT_ATOMS: atom_id res chain seq x y z
N MET A 1 26.38 9.18 -10.98
CA MET A 1 24.95 8.99 -11.23
C MET A 1 24.31 10.35 -11.40
N ARG A 2 23.78 10.65 -12.58
CA ARG A 2 22.96 11.84 -12.81
C ARG A 2 21.52 11.47 -12.45
N GLU A 3 20.93 12.29 -11.59
CA GLU A 3 19.54 12.15 -11.19
C GLU A 3 18.78 13.41 -11.66
N ARG A 4 17.55 13.24 -12.16
CA ARG A 4 16.65 14.33 -12.52
C ARG A 4 15.29 14.10 -11.85
N LEU A 5 14.81 15.09 -11.10
CA LEU A 5 13.48 15.06 -10.49
C LEU A 5 12.52 15.90 -11.34
N ARG A 6 11.49 15.26 -11.90
CA ARG A 6 10.40 15.95 -12.60
C ARG A 6 9.16 15.93 -11.72
N LEU A 7 8.55 17.10 -11.51
CA LEU A 7 7.29 17.26 -10.77
C LEU A 7 6.26 17.95 -11.66
N ARG A 8 5.05 17.39 -11.71
CA ARG A 8 3.86 18.00 -12.31
C ARG A 8 2.88 18.25 -11.18
N VAL A 9 2.57 19.51 -10.91
CA VAL A 9 1.68 19.91 -9.81
C VAL A 9 0.42 20.56 -10.37
N PHE A 10 -0.74 20.02 -9.98
CA PHE A 10 -2.06 20.47 -10.36
C PHE A 10 -2.71 21.19 -9.17
N GLY A 11 -3.19 22.41 -9.37
CA GLY A 11 -3.80 23.20 -8.29
C GLY A 11 -4.41 24.51 -8.77
N SER A 12 -5.00 25.28 -7.85
CA SER A 12 -5.38 26.68 -8.09
C SER A 12 -4.13 27.59 -8.15
N PRO A 13 -4.21 28.79 -8.73
CA PRO A 13 -3.09 29.73 -8.74
C PRO A 13 -2.49 30.01 -7.34
N VAL A 14 -3.36 30.12 -6.33
CA VAL A 14 -2.94 30.35 -4.93
C VAL A 14 -2.18 29.13 -4.38
N GLN A 15 -2.68 27.92 -4.64
CA GLN A 15 -2.00 26.68 -4.22
C GLN A 15 -0.65 26.51 -4.95
N LEU A 16 -0.59 26.79 -6.25
CA LEU A 16 0.60 26.62 -7.07
C LEU A 16 1.73 27.61 -6.69
N ALA A 17 1.37 28.78 -6.17
CA ALA A 17 2.34 29.76 -5.69
C ALA A 17 3.16 29.28 -4.48
N THR A 18 2.64 28.34 -3.69
CA THR A 18 3.29 27.83 -2.47
C THR A 18 4.06 26.52 -2.66
N VAL A 19 4.07 25.96 -3.88
CA VAL A 19 4.75 24.70 -4.21
C VAL A 19 6.26 24.77 -3.96
N ARG A 20 6.94 25.82 -4.44
CA ARG A 20 8.39 25.97 -4.27
C ARG A 20 8.80 26.13 -2.81
N PRO A 21 8.15 26.99 -2.00
CA PRO A 21 8.38 27.04 -0.56
C PRO A 21 8.20 25.68 0.12
N ALA A 22 7.11 24.97 -0.17
CA ALA A 22 6.84 23.66 0.42
C ALA A 22 7.91 22.62 0.04
N LEU A 23 8.38 22.63 -1.22
CA LEU A 23 9.47 21.76 -1.66
C LEU A 23 10.77 22.06 -0.92
N SER A 24 11.12 23.34 -0.75
CA SER A 24 12.33 23.75 -0.01
C SER A 24 12.28 23.22 1.43
N GLU A 25 11.15 23.39 2.11
CA GLU A 25 10.97 22.91 3.48
C GLU A 25 11.15 21.39 3.57
N GLN A 26 10.56 20.63 2.65
CA GLN A 26 10.71 19.17 2.65
C GLN A 26 12.14 18.74 2.30
N PHE A 27 12.79 19.39 1.35
CA PHE A 27 14.19 19.07 1.01
C PHE A 27 15.13 19.34 2.18
N ASP A 28 14.92 20.43 2.93
CA ASP A 28 15.69 20.71 4.14
C ASP A 28 15.43 19.68 5.23
N ARG A 29 14.15 19.29 5.41
CA ARG A 29 13.73 18.25 6.38
C ARG A 29 14.43 16.92 6.14
N TRP A 30 14.60 16.52 4.88
CA TRP A 30 15.17 15.22 4.52
C TRP A 30 16.66 15.24 4.18
N ALA A 31 17.32 16.40 4.27
CA ALA A 31 18.70 16.61 3.82
C ALA A 31 19.76 15.68 4.44
N SER A 32 19.46 15.09 5.61
CA SER A 32 20.30 14.09 6.26
C SER A 32 20.24 12.70 5.62
N LEU A 33 19.12 12.35 4.98
CA LEU A 33 18.91 11.05 4.33
C LEU A 33 19.07 11.12 2.81
N TRP A 34 18.57 12.20 2.22
CA TRP A 34 18.52 12.39 0.78
C TRP A 34 18.59 13.86 0.42
N ARG A 35 19.36 14.19 -0.61
CA ARG A 35 19.44 15.54 -1.16
C ARG A 35 18.79 15.56 -2.54
N PRO A 36 18.02 16.61 -2.88
CA PRO A 36 17.42 16.72 -4.20
C PRO A 36 18.50 16.84 -5.28
N PRO A 37 18.24 16.32 -6.50
CA PRO A 37 19.14 16.50 -7.62
C PRO A 37 19.23 17.98 -8.03
N ALA A 38 20.37 18.36 -8.62
CA ALA A 38 20.53 19.68 -9.22
C ALA A 38 19.57 19.92 -10.40
N ASP A 39 19.22 18.86 -11.13
CA ASP A 39 18.23 18.90 -12.22
C ASP A 39 16.82 18.67 -11.66
N LEU A 40 16.15 19.77 -11.33
CA LEU A 40 14.77 19.81 -10.81
C LEU A 40 13.86 20.55 -11.80
N ASP A 41 12.95 19.81 -12.45
CA ASP A 41 11.95 20.33 -13.38
C ASP A 41 10.57 20.32 -12.71
N VAL A 42 10.05 21.49 -12.33
CA VAL A 42 8.72 21.65 -11.71
C VAL A 42 7.79 22.35 -12.69
N ARG A 43 6.70 21.69 -13.05
CA ARG A 43 5.66 22.21 -13.95
C ARG A 43 4.34 22.33 -13.23
N HIS A 44 3.67 23.46 -13.45
CA HIS A 44 2.38 23.75 -12.86
C HIS A 44 1.27 23.63 -13.89
N TYR A 45 0.13 23.08 -13.45
CA TYR A 45 -1.06 22.87 -14.25
C TYR A 45 -2.28 23.33 -13.44
N PHE A 46 -3.27 23.91 -14.10
CA PHE A 46 -4.51 24.23 -13.42
C PHE A 46 -5.31 22.98 -13.10
N ALA A 47 -5.78 22.89 -11.86
CA ALA A 47 -6.63 21.80 -11.43
C ALA A 47 -7.94 21.79 -12.20
N ARG A 48 -8.40 20.60 -12.58
CA ARG A 48 -9.75 20.39 -13.11
C ARG A 48 -10.77 20.34 -11.96
N PRO A 49 -12.07 20.60 -12.19
CA PRO A 49 -13.10 20.47 -11.16
C PRO A 49 -13.11 19.09 -10.46
N GLU A 50 -12.72 18.03 -11.18
CA GLU A 50 -12.60 16.66 -10.68
C GLU A 50 -11.45 16.47 -9.66
N LEU A 51 -10.62 17.48 -9.41
CA LEU A 51 -9.70 17.45 -8.26
C LEU A 51 -10.38 17.91 -6.97
N LEU A 52 -11.62 18.41 -7.01
CA LEU A 52 -12.39 18.83 -5.83
C LEU A 52 -11.70 19.88 -4.94
N GLY A 53 -10.74 20.63 -5.50
CA GLY A 53 -9.91 21.60 -4.78
C GLY A 53 -8.62 21.02 -4.19
N HIS A 54 -8.32 19.73 -4.40
CA HIS A 54 -7.06 19.13 -4.02
C HIS A 54 -5.92 19.64 -4.91
N VAL A 55 -4.74 19.72 -4.29
CA VAL A 55 -3.45 19.79 -4.96
C VAL A 55 -3.00 18.37 -5.24
N LEU A 56 -2.66 18.07 -6.49
CA LEU A 56 -2.02 16.81 -6.86
C LEU A 56 -0.60 17.09 -7.35
N ALA A 57 0.39 16.50 -6.68
CA ALA A 57 1.77 16.44 -7.15
C ALA A 57 2.04 15.03 -7.70
N LEU A 58 2.52 14.95 -8.95
CA LEU A 58 3.01 13.72 -9.57
C LEU A 58 4.48 13.89 -9.89
N GLY A 59 5.31 12.99 -9.39
CA GLY A 59 6.75 13.07 -9.54
C GLY A 59 7.39 11.84 -10.16
N GLN A 60 8.57 12.05 -10.72
CA GLN A 60 9.40 11.01 -11.27
C GLN A 60 10.88 11.36 -11.05
N LEU A 61 11.61 10.49 -10.34
CA LEU A 61 13.07 10.57 -10.24
C LEU A 61 13.69 9.65 -11.30
N GLU A 62 14.29 10.25 -12.32
CA GLU A 62 15.04 9.59 -13.39
C GLU A 62 16.51 9.44 -12.98
N ARG A 63 17.12 8.30 -13.30
CA ARG A 63 18.50 7.94 -12.94
C ARG A 63 19.19 7.33 -14.17
N ASP A 64 20.49 7.59 -14.32
CA ASP A 64 21.29 7.09 -15.45
C ASP A 64 21.87 5.67 -15.23
N ASP A 65 21.32 4.92 -14.27
CA ASP A 65 21.75 3.56 -13.91
C ASP A 65 20.96 2.44 -14.63
N GLY A 66 20.02 2.80 -15.50
CA GLY A 66 19.19 1.85 -16.25
C GLY A 66 18.04 1.24 -15.44
N ASP A 67 17.89 1.61 -14.15
CA ASP A 67 16.73 1.23 -13.37
C ASP A 67 15.48 1.99 -13.82
N ARG A 68 14.31 1.41 -13.56
CA ARG A 68 13.04 2.11 -13.78
C ARG A 68 12.99 3.38 -12.93
N PRO A 69 12.44 4.49 -13.46
CA PRO A 69 12.23 5.69 -12.67
C PRO A 69 11.46 5.43 -11.37
N ILE A 70 11.73 6.23 -10.35
CA ILE A 70 10.94 6.21 -9.12
C ILE A 70 9.77 7.17 -9.32
N GLU A 71 8.59 6.62 -9.49
CA GLU A 71 7.34 7.38 -9.53
C GLU A 71 6.88 7.66 -8.11
N ILE A 72 6.29 8.84 -7.90
CA ILE A 72 5.79 9.32 -6.60
C ILE A 72 4.54 10.16 -6.84
N ALA A 73 3.68 10.26 -5.84
CA ALA A 73 2.53 11.13 -5.87
C ALA A 73 2.22 11.68 -4.48
N GLY A 74 1.47 12.78 -4.45
CA GLY A 74 0.89 13.29 -3.23
C GLY A 74 -0.34 14.11 -3.55
N CYS A 75 -1.42 13.86 -2.81
CA CYS A 75 -2.70 14.50 -3.02
C CYS A 75 -3.26 14.96 -1.67
N ALA A 76 -3.62 16.24 -1.56
CA ALA A 76 -4.22 16.79 -0.36
C ALA A 76 -4.96 18.10 -0.68
N THR A 77 -5.79 18.60 0.22
CA THR A 77 -6.45 19.91 0.03
C THR A 77 -5.48 21.09 0.18
N SER A 78 -4.37 20.90 0.93
CA SER A 78 -3.31 21.87 1.08
C SER A 78 -2.07 21.53 0.24
N THR A 79 -1.39 22.56 -0.28
CA THR A 79 -0.12 22.36 -1.00
C THR A 79 0.96 21.74 -0.11
N ALA A 80 1.02 22.14 1.15
CA ALA A 80 2.05 21.66 2.08
C ALA A 80 1.92 20.15 2.35
N GLU A 81 0.70 19.65 2.59
CA GLU A 81 0.46 18.22 2.80
C GLU A 81 0.71 17.42 1.51
N ALA A 82 0.25 17.89 0.35
CA ALA A 82 0.46 17.22 -0.92
C ALA A 82 1.96 17.07 -1.25
N ILE A 83 2.75 18.12 -1.01
CA ILE A 83 4.21 18.08 -1.20
C ILE A 83 4.90 17.25 -0.12
N THR A 84 4.42 17.28 1.13
CA THR A 84 4.94 16.43 2.22
C THR A 84 4.77 14.95 1.88
N SER A 85 3.57 14.54 1.45
CA SER A 85 3.29 13.17 1.02
C SER A 85 4.16 12.78 -0.19
N CYS A 86 4.19 13.62 -1.23
CA CYS A 86 4.96 13.35 -2.45
C CYS A 86 6.47 13.21 -2.19
N VAL A 87 7.07 14.09 -1.39
CA VAL A 87 8.51 14.02 -1.07
C VAL A 87 8.80 12.91 -0.05
N GLY A 88 7.90 12.66 0.91
CA GLY A 88 8.01 11.53 1.83
C GLY A 88 8.11 10.20 1.08
N GLU A 89 7.19 9.96 0.14
CA GLU A 89 7.19 8.77 -0.71
C GLU A 89 8.47 8.66 -1.57
N LEU A 90 9.01 9.79 -2.04
CA LEU A 90 10.30 9.80 -2.75
C LEU A 90 11.43 9.31 -1.86
N VAL A 91 11.53 9.85 -0.64
CA VAL A 91 12.58 9.51 0.31
C VAL A 91 12.48 8.04 0.72
N GLU A 92 11.27 7.54 0.94
CA GLU A 92 10.99 6.12 1.18
C GLU A 92 11.53 5.23 0.07
N ARG A 93 11.09 5.46 -1.16
CA ARG A 93 11.44 4.64 -2.31
C ARG A 93 12.92 4.74 -2.65
N VAL A 94 13.54 5.91 -2.49
CA VAL A 94 14.99 6.09 -2.67
C VAL A 94 15.77 5.32 -1.61
N ALA A 95 15.41 5.45 -0.33
CA ALA A 95 16.08 4.74 0.76
C ALA A 95 15.98 3.23 0.55
N ALA A 96 14.80 2.71 0.23
CA ALA A 96 14.60 1.28 0.00
C ALA A 96 15.33 0.72 -1.22
N ARG A 97 15.52 1.52 -2.28
CA ARG A 97 16.34 1.12 -3.44
C ARG A 97 17.85 1.24 -3.19
N ARG A 98 18.28 2.15 -2.32
CA ARG A 98 19.70 2.33 -1.93
C ARG A 98 20.13 1.40 -0.80
N TRP A 99 19.19 0.80 -0.08
CA TRP A 99 19.47 -0.08 1.04
C TRP A 99 20.32 -1.29 0.64
N ARG A 100 21.50 -1.42 1.28
CA ARG A 100 22.51 -2.47 1.13
C ARG A 100 23.03 -2.82 2.53
N PRO A 101 22.33 -3.67 3.27
CA PRO A 101 22.73 -4.08 4.61
C PRO A 101 23.89 -5.09 4.54
N ASP A 102 24.63 -5.21 5.64
CA ASP A 102 25.46 -6.39 5.88
C ASP A 102 24.55 -7.56 6.24
N GLY A 103 24.43 -8.53 5.33
CA GLY A 103 23.60 -9.71 5.49
C GLY A 103 24.43 -10.98 5.66
N VAL A 104 23.84 -12.03 6.24
CA VAL A 104 24.43 -13.36 6.37
C VAL A 104 23.72 -14.31 5.41
N ARG A 105 24.49 -15.07 4.62
CA ARG A 105 23.95 -16.16 3.80
C ARG A 105 23.80 -17.41 4.67
N ALA A 106 22.57 -17.81 4.95
CA ALA A 106 22.25 -18.96 5.78
C ALA A 106 20.86 -19.53 5.43
N THR A 107 20.54 -20.69 5.95
CA THR A 107 19.17 -21.25 5.97
C THR A 107 18.41 -20.77 7.20
N ALA A 108 17.08 -20.81 7.17
CA ALA A 108 16.29 -20.52 8.37
C ALA A 108 16.55 -21.56 9.47
N ALA A 109 16.75 -22.82 9.07
CA ALA A 109 17.03 -23.92 9.98
C ALA A 109 18.35 -23.73 10.75
N GLU A 110 19.42 -23.30 10.08
CA GLU A 110 20.71 -23.02 10.72
C GLU A 110 20.60 -21.88 11.75
N LEU A 111 19.93 -20.78 11.39
CA LEU A 111 19.73 -19.64 12.29
C LEU A 111 18.90 -20.04 13.51
N GLY A 112 17.80 -20.78 13.30
CA GLY A 112 16.98 -21.30 14.39
C GLY A 112 17.73 -22.29 15.29
N ALA A 113 18.55 -23.18 14.72
CA ALA A 113 19.38 -24.12 15.48
C ALA A 113 20.46 -23.43 16.32
N ALA A 114 20.91 -22.24 15.91
CA ALA A 114 21.81 -21.38 16.68
C ALA A 114 21.11 -20.65 17.85
N GLY A 115 19.79 -20.81 18.00
CA GLY A 115 18.99 -20.14 19.02
C GLY A 115 18.62 -18.70 18.69
N ASP A 116 18.86 -18.25 17.45
CA ASP A 116 18.40 -16.94 17.00
C ASP A 116 16.90 -16.95 16.68
N SER A 117 16.23 -15.82 16.93
CA SER A 117 14.87 -15.60 16.43
C SER A 117 14.89 -15.40 14.92
N VAL A 118 14.00 -16.10 14.22
CA VAL A 118 13.84 -16.06 12.75
C VAL A 118 12.39 -15.75 12.44
N LEU A 119 12.15 -14.81 11.52
CA LEU A 119 10.82 -14.47 11.05
C LEU A 119 10.11 -15.71 10.48
N ASP A 120 8.82 -15.86 10.78
CA ASP A 120 7.98 -16.90 10.18
C ASP A 120 7.72 -16.60 8.68
N VAL A 121 8.71 -16.95 7.86
CA VAL A 121 8.68 -16.69 6.41
C VAL A 121 7.46 -17.31 5.75
N PRO A 122 7.07 -18.58 5.99
CA PRO A 122 5.84 -19.16 5.43
C PRO A 122 4.58 -18.31 5.69
N SER A 123 4.40 -17.80 6.90
CA SER A 123 3.24 -16.96 7.25
C SER A 123 3.30 -15.56 6.65
N VAL A 124 4.48 -15.07 6.31
CA VAL A 124 4.67 -13.79 5.58
C VAL A 124 4.48 -13.95 4.07
N ILE A 125 4.92 -15.07 3.50
CA ILE A 125 4.81 -15.28 2.05
C ILE A 125 3.50 -15.94 1.65
N GLY A 126 2.72 -16.50 2.58
CA GLY A 126 1.42 -17.09 2.31
C GLY A 126 1.45 -18.27 1.33
N ARG A 127 0.27 -18.62 0.82
CA ARG A 127 0.08 -19.69 -0.17
C ARG A 127 -0.32 -19.08 -1.52
N PRO A 128 0.41 -19.39 -2.63
CA PRO A 128 0.01 -18.94 -3.96
C PRO A 128 -1.40 -19.40 -4.33
N VAL A 129 -2.22 -18.48 -4.83
CA VAL A 129 -3.54 -18.77 -5.42
C VAL A 129 -3.37 -19.63 -6.66
N PHE A 130 -2.34 -19.33 -7.46
CA PHE A 130 -2.01 -20.03 -8.69
C PHE A 130 -0.59 -20.60 -8.66
N PRO A 131 -0.36 -21.75 -7.98
CA PRO A 131 0.98 -22.33 -7.83
C PRO A 131 1.72 -22.56 -9.16
N THR A 132 0.99 -22.93 -10.24
CA THR A 132 1.57 -23.16 -11.57
C THR A 132 1.97 -21.88 -12.31
N ARG A 133 1.49 -20.71 -11.86
CA ARG A 133 1.82 -19.38 -12.42
C ARG A 133 2.78 -18.59 -11.54
N TRP A 134 3.15 -19.13 -10.39
CA TRP A 134 4.01 -18.47 -9.41
C TRP A 134 5.40 -18.20 -10.02
N PRO A 135 5.85 -16.93 -10.11
CA PRO A 135 7.05 -16.60 -10.87
C PRO A 135 8.34 -16.67 -10.05
N PHE A 136 8.28 -17.05 -8.78
CA PHE A 136 9.44 -17.08 -7.87
C PHE A 136 9.79 -18.51 -7.46
N PRO A 137 11.06 -18.83 -7.20
CA PRO A 137 11.42 -20.13 -6.67
C PRO A 137 10.76 -20.37 -5.31
N GLY A 138 10.32 -21.61 -5.06
CA GLY A 138 9.69 -22.00 -3.79
C GLY A 138 10.60 -21.80 -2.58
N TYR A 139 10.02 -21.41 -1.45
CA TYR A 139 10.74 -21.29 -0.18
C TYR A 139 10.68 -22.60 0.61
N THR A 140 11.80 -23.00 1.19
CA THR A 140 11.89 -24.03 2.23
C THR A 140 12.83 -23.52 3.34
N PRO A 141 12.68 -23.99 4.60
CA PRO A 141 13.58 -23.59 5.68
C PRO A 141 15.07 -23.91 5.41
N ASP A 142 15.35 -24.91 4.57
CA ASP A 142 16.70 -25.35 4.16
C ASP A 142 17.25 -24.60 2.94
N ARG A 143 16.48 -23.71 2.32
CA ARG A 143 16.97 -22.90 1.20
C ARG A 143 17.83 -21.75 1.74
N PRO A 144 19.12 -21.65 1.33
CA PRO A 144 19.94 -20.52 1.75
C PRO A 144 19.40 -19.22 1.16
N LEU A 145 19.25 -18.20 2.01
CA LEU A 145 18.89 -16.83 1.65
C LEU A 145 19.86 -15.86 2.33
N THR A 146 19.85 -14.61 1.88
CA THR A 146 20.52 -13.53 2.61
C THR A 146 19.59 -13.02 3.70
N TRP A 147 20.03 -13.06 4.95
CA TRP A 147 19.30 -12.64 6.12
C TRP A 147 19.89 -11.37 6.71
N VAL A 148 19.02 -10.50 7.20
CA VAL A 148 19.37 -9.23 7.83
C VAL A 148 18.76 -9.15 9.22
N ARG A 149 19.36 -8.37 10.11
CA ARG A 149 18.77 -8.11 11.42
C ARG A 149 17.66 -7.08 11.29
N GLY A 150 16.49 -7.42 11.81
CA GLY A 150 15.42 -6.51 12.15
C GLY A 150 15.10 -6.57 13.63
N THR A 151 13.99 -5.95 13.99
CA THR A 151 13.49 -5.85 15.37
C THR A 151 12.07 -6.39 15.41
N ALA A 152 11.84 -7.38 16.27
CA ALA A 152 10.51 -7.93 16.54
C ALA A 152 9.63 -6.85 17.20
N MET A 153 8.37 -6.74 16.78
CA MET A 153 7.45 -5.73 17.31
C MET A 153 6.89 -6.10 18.70
N GLU A 154 6.87 -7.38 19.03
CA GLU A 154 6.27 -7.93 20.24
C GLU A 154 7.09 -7.58 21.49
N ASP A 155 8.42 -7.62 21.37
CA ASP A 155 9.33 -7.48 22.51
C ASP A 155 10.61 -6.68 22.22
N GLY A 156 10.77 -6.19 20.99
CA GLY A 156 11.94 -5.40 20.58
C GLY A 156 13.23 -6.22 20.41
N ARG A 157 13.18 -7.55 20.48
CA ARG A 157 14.38 -8.39 20.32
C ARG A 157 14.83 -8.48 18.85
N PRO A 158 16.13 -8.71 18.60
CA PRO A 158 16.63 -8.94 17.26
C PRO A 158 16.00 -10.18 16.61
N VAL A 159 15.59 -10.06 15.36
CA VAL A 159 15.04 -11.16 14.55
C VAL A 159 15.69 -11.17 13.18
N TRP A 160 15.96 -12.36 12.64
CA TRP A 160 16.44 -12.52 11.28
C TRP A 160 15.29 -12.45 10.28
N ILE A 161 15.45 -11.59 9.27
CA ILE A 161 14.48 -11.35 8.21
C ILE A 161 15.17 -11.60 6.86
N PRO A 162 14.55 -12.32 5.92
CA PRO A 162 15.07 -12.43 4.57
C PRO A 162 15.17 -11.04 3.92
N GLU A 163 16.35 -10.70 3.42
CA GLU A 163 16.59 -9.47 2.66
C GLU A 163 15.61 -9.36 1.47
N ALA A 164 15.26 -10.51 0.90
CA ALA A 164 14.33 -10.63 -0.21
C ALA A 164 12.94 -10.05 0.07
N LEU A 165 12.53 -9.95 1.34
CA LEU A 165 11.25 -9.35 1.74
C LEU A 165 11.33 -7.85 2.00
N ILE A 166 12.54 -7.29 2.06
CA ILE A 166 12.79 -5.90 2.44
C ILE A 166 13.25 -5.05 1.25
N ALA A 167 14.18 -5.56 0.44
CA ALA A 167 14.88 -4.77 -0.55
C ALA A 167 14.00 -4.43 -1.77
N LEU A 168 13.91 -3.14 -2.14
CA LEU A 168 13.25 -2.67 -3.37
C LEU A 168 14.20 -2.54 -4.56
N ARG A 169 15.48 -2.87 -4.38
CA ARG A 169 16.45 -2.94 -5.47
C ARG A 169 16.23 -4.20 -6.31
N ASN A 170 16.89 -4.25 -7.47
CA ASN A 170 17.02 -5.49 -8.21
C ASN A 170 17.91 -6.49 -7.46
N ILE A 171 17.28 -7.45 -6.79
CA ILE A 171 17.91 -8.69 -6.34
C ILE A 171 17.66 -9.81 -7.37
N ALA A 172 18.59 -10.76 -7.41
CA ALA A 172 18.57 -11.87 -8.36
C ALA A 172 17.31 -12.74 -8.16
N LEU A 173 16.78 -13.31 -9.25
CA LEU A 173 15.49 -14.04 -9.21
C LEU A 173 15.57 -15.27 -8.28
N GLU A 174 16.72 -15.93 -8.29
CA GLU A 174 17.07 -17.07 -7.44
C GLU A 174 17.09 -16.75 -5.94
N ASP A 175 17.13 -15.47 -5.55
CA ASP A 175 17.04 -15.02 -4.17
C ASP A 175 15.63 -14.53 -3.79
N ARG A 176 14.74 -14.35 -4.78
CA ARG A 176 13.35 -13.94 -4.53
C ARG A 176 12.52 -15.11 -4.01
N ILE A 177 11.56 -14.78 -3.16
CA ILE A 177 10.57 -15.72 -2.61
C ILE A 177 9.13 -15.25 -2.81
N SER A 178 8.92 -13.97 -3.15
CA SER A 178 7.61 -13.39 -3.42
C SER A 178 7.71 -12.12 -4.28
N GLU A 179 6.55 -11.58 -4.65
CA GLU A 179 6.45 -10.21 -5.12
C GLU A 179 6.75 -9.26 -3.96
N ILE A 180 7.41 -8.15 -4.29
CA ILE A 180 7.77 -7.13 -3.33
C ILE A 180 7.06 -5.84 -3.73
N THR A 181 6.21 -5.37 -2.84
CA THR A 181 5.49 -4.10 -2.93
C THR A 181 6.13 -3.07 -2.00
N THR A 182 5.62 -1.84 -2.01
CA THR A 182 5.99 -0.78 -1.06
C THR A 182 5.22 -0.87 0.26
N ILE A 183 4.32 -1.84 0.44
CA ILE A 183 3.51 -1.95 1.66
C ILE A 183 4.40 -2.09 2.89
N GLY A 184 4.11 -1.26 3.90
CA GLY A 184 4.84 -1.22 5.15
C GLY A 184 6.15 -0.45 5.05
N LEU A 185 6.41 0.25 3.94
CA LEU A 185 7.51 1.20 3.83
C LEU A 185 7.01 2.57 4.30
N ALA A 186 7.72 3.21 5.23
CA ALA A 186 7.34 4.54 5.67
C ALA A 186 8.53 5.39 6.07
N ALA A 187 8.43 6.67 5.79
CA ALA A 187 9.28 7.72 6.33
C ALA A 187 8.58 8.44 7.48
N GLY A 188 9.39 8.92 8.42
CA GLY A 188 8.92 9.71 9.55
C GLY A 188 9.98 10.69 10.06
N PRO A 189 9.58 11.69 10.86
CA PRO A 189 10.50 12.61 11.51
C PRO A 189 11.44 11.91 12.51
N ASP A 190 11.07 10.71 12.94
CA ASP A 190 11.84 9.82 13.80
C ASP A 190 11.47 8.35 13.49
N THR A 191 12.25 7.40 14.00
CA THR A 191 12.03 5.97 13.77
C THR A 191 10.69 5.49 14.32
N ALA A 192 10.24 5.97 15.48
CA ALA A 192 8.98 5.53 16.07
C ALA A 192 7.77 6.00 15.25
N SER A 193 7.81 7.23 14.76
CA SER A 193 6.81 7.78 13.82
C SER A 193 6.78 6.98 12.52
N ALA A 194 7.94 6.66 11.95
CA ALA A 194 8.03 5.84 10.74
C ALA A 194 7.45 4.43 10.95
N VAL A 195 7.77 3.77 12.06
CA VAL A 195 7.21 2.44 12.41
C VAL A 195 5.69 2.52 12.59
N ARG A 196 5.17 3.57 13.25
CA ARG A 196 3.72 3.76 13.40
C ARG A 196 3.00 3.92 12.06
N HIS A 197 3.56 4.70 11.14
CA HIS A 197 3.00 4.87 9.80
C HIS A 197 3.03 3.58 8.98
N ALA A 198 4.17 2.90 8.95
CA ALA A 198 4.32 1.61 8.25
C ALA A 198 3.37 0.54 8.82
N THR A 199 3.19 0.49 10.14
CA THR A 199 2.25 -0.43 10.79
C THR A 199 0.81 -0.08 10.45
N ALA A 200 0.45 1.21 10.44
CA ALA A 200 -0.88 1.66 10.06
C ALA A 200 -1.22 1.23 8.62
N GLU A 201 -0.27 1.39 7.68
CA GLU A 201 -0.47 0.95 6.30
C GLU A 201 -0.63 -0.57 6.19
N VAL A 202 0.20 -1.36 6.88
CA VAL A 202 0.08 -2.83 6.88
C VAL A 202 -1.31 -3.27 7.36
N LEU A 203 -1.80 -2.69 8.46
CA LEU A 203 -3.13 -2.98 9.00
C LEU A 203 -4.26 -2.49 8.08
N GLU A 204 -4.07 -1.35 7.42
CA GLU A 204 -5.01 -0.81 6.44
C GLU A 204 -5.21 -1.77 5.26
N ARG A 205 -4.10 -2.25 4.69
CA ARG A 205 -4.11 -3.15 3.53
C ARG A 205 -4.74 -4.50 3.89
N ASP A 206 -4.44 -5.06 5.06
CA ASP A 206 -5.08 -6.29 5.55
C ASP A 206 -6.59 -6.09 5.74
N ALA A 207 -7.03 -5.01 6.38
CA ALA A 207 -8.44 -4.75 6.62
C ALA A 207 -9.25 -4.67 5.32
N VAL A 208 -8.71 -3.97 4.31
CA VAL A 208 -9.31 -3.89 2.98
C VAL A 208 -9.36 -5.27 2.31
N MET A 209 -8.28 -6.05 2.40
CA MET A 209 -8.23 -7.36 1.78
C MET A 209 -9.12 -8.39 2.48
N ARG A 210 -9.38 -8.26 3.78
CA ARG A 210 -10.42 -9.06 4.48
C ARG A 210 -11.81 -8.75 3.95
N VAL A 211 -12.11 -7.48 3.69
CA VAL A 211 -13.38 -7.12 3.03
C VAL A 211 -13.43 -7.73 1.62
N TRP A 212 -12.34 -7.64 0.86
CA TRP A 212 -12.24 -8.25 -0.48
C TRP A 212 -12.41 -9.77 -0.46
N ALA A 213 -11.87 -10.44 0.56
CA ALA A 213 -12.00 -11.87 0.78
C ALA A 213 -13.37 -12.30 1.32
N GLY A 214 -14.28 -11.35 1.60
CA GLY A 214 -15.60 -11.63 2.18
C GLY A 214 -15.58 -11.99 3.67
N GLN A 215 -14.48 -11.69 4.36
CA GLN A 215 -14.30 -11.98 5.79
C GLN A 215 -14.65 -10.79 6.69
N ALA A 216 -14.73 -9.59 6.10
CA ALA A 216 -15.18 -8.38 6.75
C ALA A 216 -16.13 -7.61 5.82
N ARG A 217 -16.69 -6.49 6.31
CA ARG A 217 -17.55 -5.63 5.50
C ARG A 217 -17.20 -4.17 5.70
N PHE A 218 -17.37 -3.38 4.64
CA PHE A 218 -17.45 -1.95 4.80
C PHE A 218 -18.83 -1.55 5.32
N THR A 219 -18.85 -0.49 6.10
CA THR A 219 -20.06 0.21 6.54
C THR A 219 -19.99 1.67 6.10
N PRO A 220 -21.09 2.32 5.73
CA PRO A 220 -21.06 3.73 5.38
C PRO A 220 -20.63 4.60 6.56
N ILE A 221 -19.73 5.55 6.33
CA ILE A 221 -19.43 6.59 7.32
C ILE A 221 -20.61 7.56 7.30
N GLN A 222 -21.29 7.78 8.43
CA GLN A 222 -22.42 8.72 8.52
C GLN A 222 -21.93 10.13 8.80
N ASP A 223 -21.21 10.32 9.90
CA ASP A 223 -20.73 11.61 10.37
C ASP A 223 -19.51 12.07 9.56
N LYS A 224 -19.69 13.14 8.77
CA LYS A 224 -18.65 13.73 7.93
C LYS A 224 -18.49 15.20 8.28
N ALA A 225 -17.26 15.68 8.25
CA ALA A 225 -16.98 17.10 8.37
C ALA A 225 -17.63 17.86 7.21
N PRO A 226 -18.13 19.11 7.41
CA PRO A 226 -18.83 19.88 6.39
C PRO A 226 -18.06 19.98 5.06
N GLU A 227 -16.75 20.16 5.11
CA GLU A 227 -15.89 20.27 3.93
C GLU A 227 -15.86 19.00 3.07
N ILE A 228 -16.03 17.82 3.69
CA ILE A 228 -16.14 16.54 2.97
C ILE A 228 -17.51 16.45 2.32
N THR A 229 -18.58 16.79 3.04
CA THR A 229 -19.94 16.79 2.50
C THR A 229 -20.04 17.70 1.27
N GLU A 230 -19.52 18.92 1.35
CA GLU A 230 -19.46 19.86 0.22
C GLU A 230 -18.62 19.34 -0.96
N ALA A 231 -17.52 18.61 -0.69
CA ALA A 231 -16.74 17.97 -1.74
C ALA A 231 -17.51 16.87 -2.45
N LEU A 232 -18.24 16.03 -1.71
CA LEU A 232 -19.08 14.95 -2.26
C LEU A 232 -20.25 15.49 -3.07
N GLU A 233 -20.89 16.57 -2.61
CA GLU A 233 -21.97 17.25 -3.34
C GLU A 233 -21.48 17.83 -4.67
N ARG A 234 -20.32 18.51 -4.67
CA ARG A 234 -19.67 18.99 -5.90
C ARG A 234 -19.31 17.83 -6.84
N ASP A 235 -18.80 16.73 -6.30
CA ASP A 235 -18.45 15.55 -7.08
C ASP A 235 -19.68 14.92 -7.74
N ALA A 236 -20.80 14.84 -7.00
CA ALA A 236 -22.08 14.37 -7.52
C ALA A 236 -22.63 15.28 -8.64
N GLN A 237 -22.49 16.60 -8.52
CA GLN A 237 -22.86 17.55 -9.58
C GLN A 237 -22.02 17.36 -10.85
N LEU A 238 -20.79 16.85 -10.72
CA LEU A 238 -19.94 16.47 -11.85
C LEU A 238 -20.27 15.06 -12.40
N GLY A 239 -21.29 14.39 -11.86
CA GLY A 239 -21.77 13.08 -12.29
C GLY A 239 -20.98 11.90 -11.74
N TRP A 240 -20.25 12.08 -10.64
CA TRP A 240 -19.58 10.99 -9.93
C TRP A 240 -20.47 10.40 -8.83
N THR A 241 -20.25 9.12 -8.54
CA THR A 241 -20.76 8.47 -7.33
C THR A 241 -19.56 8.18 -6.44
N THR A 242 -19.53 8.82 -5.27
CA THR A 242 -18.43 8.71 -4.29
C THR A 242 -18.97 8.29 -2.94
N GLU A 243 -18.48 7.16 -2.43
CA GLU A 243 -19.01 6.43 -1.28
C GLU A 243 -17.94 6.35 -0.18
N PRO A 244 -18.07 7.15 0.90
CA PRO A 244 -17.25 7.03 2.11
C PRO A 244 -17.68 5.85 2.97
N LEU A 245 -16.74 4.97 3.26
CA LEU A 245 -16.92 3.70 3.94
C LEU A 245 -15.89 3.51 5.04
N GLN A 246 -16.15 2.59 5.96
CA GLN A 246 -15.19 2.19 6.99
C GLN A 246 -15.28 0.71 7.35
N THR A 247 -14.17 0.15 7.80
CA THR A 247 -14.06 -1.21 8.37
C THR A 247 -13.04 -1.17 9.52
N PRO A 248 -13.18 -1.97 10.59
CA PRO A 248 -12.10 -2.14 11.55
C PRO A 248 -10.96 -2.98 10.94
N ALA A 249 -9.72 -2.63 11.27
CA ALA A 249 -8.58 -3.54 11.18
C ALA A 249 -8.62 -4.56 12.33
N LEU A 250 -7.77 -5.59 12.27
CA LEU A 250 -7.66 -6.62 13.31
C LEU A 250 -7.47 -6.07 14.72
N THR A 251 -6.75 -4.95 14.85
CA THR A 251 -6.48 -4.29 16.14
C THR A 251 -7.65 -3.43 16.63
N GLY A 252 -8.78 -3.41 15.93
CA GLY A 252 -9.91 -2.53 16.18
C GLY A 252 -9.72 -1.09 15.64
N ARG A 253 -8.54 -0.75 15.11
CA ARG A 253 -8.30 0.56 14.47
C ARG A 253 -9.23 0.71 13.26
N ALA A 254 -10.02 1.78 13.21
CA ALA A 254 -10.87 2.03 12.05
C ALA A 254 -10.05 2.41 10.81
N VAL A 255 -10.45 1.87 9.67
CA VAL A 255 -9.89 2.13 8.34
C VAL A 255 -11.00 2.76 7.50
N ALA A 256 -10.76 3.94 6.94
CA ALA A 256 -11.66 4.55 5.98
C ALA A 256 -11.32 4.06 4.57
N ALA A 257 -12.35 3.89 3.75
CA ALA A 257 -12.25 3.66 2.32
C ALA A 257 -13.15 4.65 1.59
N VAL A 258 -12.69 5.19 0.47
CA VAL A 258 -13.50 6.02 -0.41
C VAL A 258 -13.48 5.40 -1.79
N LEU A 259 -14.64 4.98 -2.29
CA LEU A 259 -14.81 4.45 -3.63
C LEU A 259 -15.47 5.53 -4.49
N THR A 260 -14.86 5.88 -5.62
CA THR A 260 -15.40 6.88 -6.54
C THR A 260 -15.49 6.31 -7.95
N ARG A 261 -16.61 6.54 -8.64
CA ARG A 261 -16.84 6.01 -9.97
C ARG A 261 -17.69 6.91 -10.83
N LYS A 262 -17.47 6.83 -12.14
CA LYS A 262 -18.25 7.53 -13.17
C LYS A 262 -18.43 6.62 -14.38
N PRO A 263 -19.59 5.93 -14.49
CA PRO A 263 -19.84 4.98 -15.57
C PRO A 263 -19.72 5.60 -16.97
N SER A 264 -20.16 6.85 -17.14
CA SER A 264 -20.16 7.54 -18.43
C SER A 264 -18.77 7.82 -19.02
N THR A 265 -17.72 7.76 -18.20
CA THR A 265 -16.33 7.96 -18.62
C THR A 265 -15.42 6.77 -18.27
N CYS A 266 -16.02 5.61 -17.94
CA CYS A 266 -15.33 4.41 -17.49
C CYS A 266 -14.32 4.70 -16.36
N SER A 267 -14.61 5.64 -15.46
CA SER A 267 -13.63 6.10 -14.48
C SER A 267 -13.89 5.50 -13.11
N PHE A 268 -12.80 5.14 -12.43
CA PHE A 268 -12.82 4.59 -11.07
C PHE A 268 -11.63 5.12 -10.27
N GLY A 269 -11.82 5.26 -8.96
CA GLY A 269 -10.77 5.51 -8.01
C GLY A 269 -11.14 4.90 -6.66
N ILE A 270 -10.11 4.53 -5.90
CA ILE A 270 -10.26 4.05 -4.54
C ILE A 270 -9.11 4.58 -3.71
N GLY A 271 -9.39 4.88 -2.45
CA GLY A 271 -8.38 5.38 -1.51
C GLY A 271 -8.69 4.92 -0.10
N PHE A 272 -7.65 4.79 0.71
CA PHE A 272 -7.73 4.25 2.05
C PHE A 272 -6.99 5.14 3.06
N SER A 273 -7.36 4.99 4.32
CA SER A 273 -6.60 5.59 5.41
C SER A 273 -6.89 4.91 6.75
N ALA A 274 -5.84 4.63 7.51
CA ALA A 274 -5.89 4.16 8.89
C ALA A 274 -5.39 5.23 9.89
N HIS A 275 -5.45 6.52 9.52
CA HIS A 275 -5.06 7.62 10.41
C HIS A 275 -5.92 7.66 11.68
N ASP A 276 -5.31 8.02 12.82
CA ASP A 276 -5.98 8.00 14.13
C ASP A 276 -7.10 9.04 14.25
N ASP A 277 -6.85 10.28 13.79
CA ASP A 277 -7.88 11.32 13.67
C ASP A 277 -8.93 10.96 12.61
N PRO A 278 -10.22 10.81 12.95
CA PRO A 278 -11.28 10.46 12.00
C PRO A 278 -11.43 11.43 10.83
N GLY A 279 -11.29 12.74 11.07
CA GLY A 279 -11.40 13.75 10.01
C GLY A 279 -10.26 13.64 9.00
N HIS A 280 -9.03 13.54 9.48
CA HIS A 280 -7.85 13.33 8.65
C HIS A 280 -7.92 12.00 7.90
N ARG A 281 -8.38 10.94 8.56
CA ARG A 281 -8.56 9.61 7.95
C ARG A 281 -9.44 9.68 6.70
N LEU A 282 -10.62 10.29 6.82
CA LEU A 282 -11.52 10.43 5.67
C LEU A 282 -10.99 11.39 4.60
N ARG A 283 -10.37 12.52 5.00
CA ARG A 283 -9.71 13.45 4.06
C ARG A 283 -8.62 12.75 3.23
N HIS A 284 -7.79 11.93 3.87
CA HIS A 284 -6.72 11.19 3.21
C HIS A 284 -7.28 10.14 2.24
N ALA A 285 -8.25 9.33 2.68
CA ALA A 285 -8.87 8.33 1.82
C ALA A 285 -9.56 8.96 0.59
N LEU A 286 -10.21 10.12 0.75
CA LEU A 286 -10.78 10.87 -0.38
C LEU A 286 -9.69 11.39 -1.33
N ALA A 287 -8.60 11.94 -0.79
CA ALA A 287 -7.49 12.45 -1.60
C ALA A 287 -6.82 11.34 -2.42
N GLU A 288 -6.61 10.15 -1.85
CA GLU A 288 -6.13 8.97 -2.57
C GLU A 288 -7.10 8.55 -3.68
N ALA A 289 -8.41 8.49 -3.41
CA ALA A 289 -9.40 8.12 -4.42
C ALA A 289 -9.41 9.11 -5.60
N VAL A 290 -9.26 10.41 -5.33
CA VAL A 290 -9.13 11.47 -6.33
C VAL A 290 -7.81 11.36 -7.12
N GLN A 291 -6.72 10.98 -6.45
CA GLN A 291 -5.43 10.72 -7.11
C GLN A 291 -5.54 9.54 -8.09
N VAL A 292 -6.08 8.40 -7.64
CA VAL A 292 -6.21 7.18 -8.44
C VAL A 292 -7.06 7.42 -9.69
N ARG A 293 -8.22 8.08 -9.55
CA ARG A 293 -9.09 8.36 -10.73
C ARG A 293 -8.42 9.29 -11.75
N LEU A 294 -7.59 10.24 -11.30
CA LEU A 294 -6.87 11.13 -12.21
C LEU A 294 -5.69 10.41 -12.88
N LEU A 295 -4.95 9.58 -12.15
CA LEU A 295 -3.91 8.72 -12.73
C LEU A 295 -4.50 7.82 -13.83
N ALA A 296 -5.65 7.19 -13.57
CA ALA A 296 -6.35 6.40 -14.58
C ALA A 296 -6.74 7.25 -15.81
N ALA A 297 -7.24 8.47 -15.59
CA ALA A 297 -7.61 9.38 -16.67
C ALA A 297 -6.42 9.85 -17.52
N LEU A 298 -5.22 9.98 -16.93
CA LEU A 298 -3.98 10.26 -17.66
C LEU A 298 -3.55 9.08 -18.57
N HIS A 299 -4.08 7.88 -18.29
CA HIS A 299 -3.95 6.69 -19.11
C HIS A 299 -5.21 6.39 -19.93
N GLU A 300 -5.99 7.43 -20.22
CA GLU A 300 -7.15 7.41 -21.13
C GLU A 300 -8.35 6.56 -20.67
N ASN A 301 -8.36 6.09 -19.41
CA ASN A 301 -9.41 5.20 -18.89
C ASN A 301 -9.72 4.02 -19.84
N ARG A 302 -8.70 3.52 -20.55
CA ARG A 302 -8.90 2.43 -21.52
C ARG A 302 -9.32 1.16 -20.79
N ARG A 303 -10.17 0.37 -21.44
CA ARG A 303 -10.56 -0.93 -20.93
C ARG A 303 -9.34 -1.86 -20.88
N VAL A 304 -9.16 -2.51 -19.74
CA VAL A 304 -8.16 -3.55 -19.51
C VAL A 304 -8.87 -4.79 -19.02
N ASP A 305 -8.67 -5.92 -19.70
CA ASP A 305 -9.31 -7.20 -19.34
C ASP A 305 -8.37 -8.17 -18.61
N ASP A 306 -7.05 -7.97 -18.73
CA ASP A 306 -6.03 -8.76 -18.04
C ASP A 306 -5.01 -7.86 -17.35
N VAL A 307 -4.63 -8.22 -16.12
CA VAL A 307 -3.73 -7.43 -15.28
C VAL A 307 -2.33 -8.03 -15.34
N THR A 308 -1.42 -7.34 -16.03
CA THR A 308 -0.01 -7.77 -16.13
C THR A 308 0.98 -6.77 -15.53
N THR A 309 0.55 -5.51 -15.41
CA THR A 309 1.33 -4.39 -14.89
C THR A 309 0.54 -3.59 -13.86
N PHE A 310 1.22 -2.75 -13.09
CA PHE A 310 0.59 -1.76 -12.21
C PHE A 310 -0.40 -0.86 -12.96
N GLN A 311 -0.05 -0.41 -14.17
CA GLN A 311 -0.94 0.41 -14.99
C GLN A 311 -2.20 -0.36 -15.41
N ASP A 312 -2.07 -1.66 -15.73
CA ASP A 312 -3.22 -2.50 -16.03
C ASP A 312 -4.12 -2.65 -14.80
N HIS A 313 -3.54 -2.79 -13.60
CA HIS A 313 -4.27 -2.87 -12.34
C HIS A 313 -5.06 -1.59 -12.06
N LEU A 314 -4.42 -0.43 -12.23
CA LEU A 314 -5.04 0.91 -12.14
C LEU A 314 -6.27 1.06 -13.04
N LEU A 315 -6.21 0.49 -14.24
CA LEU A 315 -7.27 0.58 -15.24
C LEU A 315 -8.27 -0.58 -15.18
N TYR A 316 -8.00 -1.64 -14.43
CA TYR A 316 -8.81 -2.86 -14.46
C TYR A 316 -10.26 -2.58 -14.05
N TYR A 317 -10.46 -1.75 -13.03
CA TYR A 317 -11.78 -1.32 -12.57
C TYR A 317 -12.30 -0.08 -13.29
N CYS A 318 -11.56 0.51 -14.23
CA CYS A 318 -12.05 1.52 -15.16
C CYS A 318 -12.93 0.89 -16.26
N ASN A 319 -13.92 0.10 -15.83
CA ASN A 319 -14.82 -0.67 -16.67
C ASN A 319 -16.19 -0.78 -15.98
N PRO A 320 -17.25 -0.16 -16.53
CA PRO A 320 -18.59 -0.18 -15.95
C PRO A 320 -19.14 -1.58 -15.68
N ASP A 321 -18.79 -2.58 -16.51
CA ASP A 321 -19.25 -3.97 -16.33
C ASP A 321 -18.78 -4.57 -14.98
N ARG A 322 -17.66 -4.06 -14.45
CA ARG A 322 -17.06 -4.51 -13.19
C ARG A 322 -17.54 -3.73 -11.98
N PHE A 323 -18.33 -2.67 -12.14
CA PHE A 323 -18.83 -1.91 -10.99
C PHE A 323 -19.75 -2.75 -10.10
N SER A 324 -20.42 -3.76 -10.66
CA SER A 324 -21.17 -4.74 -9.89
C SER A 324 -20.29 -5.61 -8.97
N LEU A 325 -19.00 -5.78 -9.28
CA LEU A 325 -18.04 -6.45 -8.40
C LEU A 325 -17.68 -5.54 -7.22
N LEU A 326 -17.55 -4.24 -7.46
CA LEU A 326 -17.31 -3.23 -6.42
C LEU A 326 -18.51 -3.06 -5.50
N ASP A 327 -19.73 -3.21 -6.05
CA ASP A 327 -20.95 -3.18 -5.25
C ASP A 327 -21.00 -4.28 -4.19
N ARG A 328 -20.26 -5.40 -4.36
CA ARG A 328 -20.15 -6.43 -3.31
C ARG A 328 -19.46 -5.92 -2.05
N LEU A 329 -18.66 -4.85 -2.19
CA LEU A 329 -17.98 -4.20 -1.06
C LEU A 329 -18.92 -3.25 -0.31
N THR A 330 -20.03 -2.83 -0.92
CA THR A 330 -20.93 -1.81 -0.37
C THR A 330 -22.34 -2.33 -0.08
N ARG A 331 -22.76 -3.45 -0.69
CA ARG A 331 -24.08 -4.05 -0.46
C ARG A 331 -24.07 -4.97 0.75
N ASP A 332 -25.13 -4.89 1.55
CA ASP A 332 -25.50 -5.93 2.49
C ASP A 332 -25.85 -7.20 1.70
N HIS A 333 -24.87 -8.07 1.51
CA HIS A 333 -25.16 -9.45 1.15
C HIS A 333 -25.50 -10.20 2.44
N ASP A 334 -26.65 -10.89 2.46
CA ASP A 334 -26.93 -11.99 3.39
C ASP A 334 -25.85 -13.06 3.16
N TYR A 335 -24.71 -12.90 3.83
CA TYR A 335 -23.75 -13.97 3.98
C TYR A 335 -24.37 -14.94 4.98
N SER A 336 -25.04 -15.97 4.47
CA SER A 336 -25.13 -17.21 5.24
C SER A 336 -23.69 -17.64 5.51
N SER A 337 -23.31 -17.74 6.79
CA SER A 337 -22.14 -18.53 7.18
C SER A 337 -22.14 -19.83 6.36
N PRO A 338 -21.00 -20.34 5.89
CA PRO A 338 -20.98 -21.60 5.18
C PRO A 338 -21.73 -22.62 6.04
N PRO A 339 -22.68 -23.41 5.48
CA PRO A 339 -23.37 -24.43 6.25
C PRO A 339 -22.27 -25.29 6.86
N ALA A 340 -22.33 -25.47 8.19
CA ALA A 340 -21.50 -26.46 8.86
C ALA A 340 -21.67 -27.76 8.07
N SER A 341 -20.61 -28.20 7.40
CA SER A 341 -20.65 -29.48 6.73
C SER A 341 -20.80 -30.51 7.83
N ASP A 342 -21.96 -31.16 7.89
CA ASP A 342 -22.16 -32.41 8.60
C ASP A 342 -21.25 -33.47 7.94
N ALA A 343 -19.99 -33.45 8.32
CA ALA A 343 -19.00 -34.46 8.01
C ALA A 343 -18.20 -34.69 9.29
N ASP A 344 -18.73 -35.64 10.06
CA ASP A 344 -18.15 -36.36 11.18
C ASP A 344 -17.62 -35.57 12.38
N ALA A 345 -18.29 -35.81 13.50
CA ALA A 345 -17.96 -35.38 14.84
C ALA A 345 -16.58 -35.89 15.26
N ASP A 346 -15.62 -34.98 15.30
CA ASP A 346 -14.52 -34.91 16.28
C ASP A 346 -13.80 -33.58 16.08
N ALA A 347 -14.35 -32.50 16.64
CA ALA A 347 -13.62 -31.26 16.83
C ALA A 347 -14.18 -30.54 18.06
N ASP A 348 -13.37 -30.51 19.10
CA ASP A 348 -13.55 -29.64 20.25
C ASP A 348 -13.86 -28.21 19.79
N ALA A 349 -14.91 -27.66 20.39
CA ALA A 349 -15.18 -26.24 20.36
C ALA A 349 -14.14 -25.51 21.23
N ASP A 350 -13.04 -25.07 20.62
CA ASP A 350 -12.19 -23.97 21.12
C ASP A 350 -12.37 -22.80 20.13
N ALA A 351 -12.96 -21.67 20.53
CA ALA A 351 -12.33 -20.58 21.27
C ALA A 351 -11.10 -20.03 20.52
N ASP A 352 -11.20 -18.78 20.05
CA ASP A 352 -10.11 -17.91 19.62
C ASP A 352 -9.00 -18.58 18.78
N ALA A 353 -9.18 -18.60 17.46
CA ALA A 353 -8.04 -18.42 16.59
C ALA A 353 -7.56 -16.97 16.76
N ASP A 354 -6.85 -16.70 17.86
CA ASP A 354 -5.86 -15.64 17.93
C ASP A 354 -4.94 -15.90 16.73
N GLU A 355 -5.21 -15.21 15.62
CA GLU A 355 -4.37 -15.29 14.44
C GLU A 355 -2.96 -14.94 14.90
N ASN A 356 -2.02 -15.87 14.70
CA ASN A 356 -0.64 -15.79 15.17
C ASN A 356 0.13 -14.72 14.37
N VAL A 357 -0.34 -13.46 14.47
CA VAL A 357 0.20 -12.29 13.79
C VAL A 357 1.44 -11.89 14.56
N SER A 358 2.58 -12.05 13.88
CA SER A 358 3.83 -11.47 14.33
C SER A 358 4.29 -10.41 13.33
N ALA A 359 5.02 -9.42 13.80
CA ALA A 359 5.54 -8.37 12.95
C ALA A 359 6.97 -8.02 13.33
N ALA A 360 7.74 -7.61 12.33
CA ALA A 360 9.09 -7.12 12.52
C ALA A 360 9.34 -5.92 11.62
N TRP A 361 10.31 -5.10 12.01
CA TRP A 361 10.70 -3.94 11.22
C TRP A 361 12.21 -3.84 11.04
N VAL A 362 12.60 -3.22 9.93
CA VAL A 362 13.99 -2.95 9.57
C VAL A 362 14.15 -1.47 9.31
N LYS A 363 15.20 -0.86 9.87
CA LYS A 363 15.60 0.50 9.52
C LYS A 363 16.34 0.48 8.18
N LEU A 364 15.85 1.26 7.22
CA LEU A 364 16.49 1.39 5.90
C LEU A 364 17.40 2.60 5.81
N ALA A 365 17.06 3.69 6.50
CA ALA A 365 17.85 4.90 6.56
C ALA A 365 17.58 5.70 7.85
N GLY A 366 18.57 6.48 8.27
CA GLY A 366 18.50 7.40 9.41
C GLY A 366 19.15 6.88 10.68
N ASN A 367 19.60 7.82 11.50
CA ASN A 367 20.13 7.56 12.85
C ASN A 367 19.18 8.25 13.84
N ASP A 368 19.57 9.45 14.29
CA ASP A 368 18.74 10.36 15.06
C ASP A 368 17.98 11.31 14.13
N GLY A 369 16.67 11.46 14.37
CA GLY A 369 15.79 12.26 13.53
C GLY A 369 15.22 11.50 12.34
N PRO A 370 15.06 12.14 11.16
CA PRO A 370 14.31 11.58 10.04
C PRO A 370 14.76 10.16 9.70
N SER A 371 13.80 9.26 9.56
CA SER A 371 14.05 7.82 9.41
C SER A 371 13.16 7.22 8.33
N VAL A 372 13.66 6.18 7.67
CA VAL A 372 12.86 5.31 6.79
C VAL A 372 12.94 3.89 7.33
N VAL A 373 11.79 3.25 7.48
CA VAL A 373 11.70 1.86 7.96
C VAL A 373 10.83 1.03 7.03
N ARG A 374 10.96 -0.29 7.13
CA ARG A 374 10.02 -1.24 6.55
C ARG A 374 9.49 -2.19 7.61
N VAL A 375 8.17 -2.28 7.74
CA VAL A 375 7.45 -3.26 8.56
C VAL A 375 7.03 -4.43 7.68
N ILE A 376 7.14 -5.64 8.21
CA ILE A 376 6.60 -6.87 7.63
C ILE A 376 5.78 -7.56 8.72
N ALA A 377 4.62 -8.08 8.35
CA ALA A 377 3.78 -8.87 9.23
C ALA A 377 3.49 -10.24 8.64
N ALA A 378 3.48 -11.25 9.51
CA ALA A 378 3.07 -12.61 9.24
C ALA A 378 1.55 -12.76 9.50
N GLY A 379 0.89 -13.65 8.76
CA GLY A 379 -0.51 -14.01 9.01
C GLY A 379 -1.55 -13.01 8.46
N LEU A 380 -1.12 -11.92 7.85
CA LEU A 380 -2.03 -10.93 7.24
C LEU A 380 -2.31 -11.23 5.77
N HIS A 381 -3.43 -10.70 5.27
CA HIS A 381 -3.76 -10.73 3.85
C HIS A 381 -2.76 -9.92 3.02
N HIS A 382 -2.48 -10.43 1.84
CA HIS A 382 -1.58 -9.78 0.90
C HIS A 382 -2.35 -8.97 -0.14
N MET A 383 -1.70 -7.93 -0.65
CA MET A 383 -2.22 -7.07 -1.70
C MET A 383 -1.16 -6.98 -2.80
N GLU A 384 -1.24 -7.90 -3.78
CA GLU A 384 -0.31 -7.99 -4.91
C GLU A 384 -0.82 -7.32 -6.18
N VAL A 385 0.12 -6.73 -6.92
CA VAL A 385 -0.19 -6.06 -8.17
C VAL A 385 -0.48 -7.10 -9.28
N ARG A 386 0.26 -8.20 -9.30
CA ARG A 386 0.11 -9.21 -10.36
C ARG A 386 -0.76 -10.38 -9.90
N PRO A 387 -1.82 -10.77 -10.63
CA PRO A 387 -2.63 -11.94 -10.31
C PRO A 387 -1.82 -13.24 -10.22
N ALA A 388 -0.74 -13.38 -10.99
CA ALA A 388 0.16 -14.53 -10.90
C ALA A 388 0.92 -14.62 -9.56
N CYS A 389 1.02 -13.50 -8.85
CA CYS A 389 1.61 -13.36 -7.53
C CYS A 389 0.55 -13.36 -6.41
N ALA A 390 -0.73 -13.52 -6.73
CA ALA A 390 -1.78 -13.50 -5.72
C ALA A 390 -1.61 -14.63 -4.71
N ARG A 391 -1.86 -14.34 -3.44
CA ARG A 391 -1.68 -15.27 -2.32
C ARG A 391 -2.80 -15.17 -1.28
N TYR A 392 -3.01 -16.27 -0.57
CA TYR A 392 -3.82 -16.30 0.64
C TYR A 392 -2.94 -16.45 1.89
N PRO A 393 -3.37 -15.90 3.05
CA PRO A 393 -2.79 -16.27 4.33
C PRO A 393 -2.79 -17.79 4.51
N VAL A 394 -1.80 -18.32 5.22
CA VAL A 394 -1.58 -19.77 5.35
C VAL A 394 -2.81 -20.50 5.92
N HIS A 395 -3.52 -19.86 6.85
CA HIS A 395 -4.70 -20.41 7.53
C HIS A 395 -6.04 -19.96 6.95
N SER A 396 -6.05 -19.28 5.80
CA SER A 396 -7.28 -18.77 5.20
C SER A 396 -8.09 -19.87 4.50
N SER A 397 -9.43 -19.83 4.66
CA SER A 397 -10.39 -20.77 4.07
C SER A 397 -10.96 -20.32 2.71
N VAL A 398 -10.38 -19.30 2.06
CA VAL A 398 -10.92 -18.72 0.82
C VAL A 398 -10.91 -19.75 -0.33
N PRO A 399 -12.07 -20.00 -0.99
CA PRO A 399 -12.17 -20.95 -2.11
C PRO A 399 -11.31 -20.55 -3.33
N LYS A 400 -10.69 -21.54 -3.97
CA LYS A 400 -9.71 -21.35 -5.08
C LYS A 400 -10.29 -20.80 -6.38
N ASP A 401 -11.58 -20.99 -6.64
CA ASP A 401 -12.07 -21.04 -8.02
C ASP A 401 -12.48 -19.69 -8.64
N HIS A 402 -12.45 -18.57 -7.91
CA HIS A 402 -12.85 -17.26 -8.45
C HIS A 402 -11.98 -16.09 -7.97
N HIS A 403 -10.65 -16.20 -8.05
CA HIS A 403 -9.79 -15.04 -7.75
C HIS A 403 -10.04 -13.89 -8.72
N LEU A 404 -10.36 -12.72 -8.15
CA LEU A 404 -10.51 -11.44 -8.85
C LEU A 404 -9.42 -10.48 -8.36
N PRO A 405 -8.75 -9.71 -9.25
CA PRO A 405 -7.82 -8.67 -8.85
C PRO A 405 -8.48 -7.69 -7.86
N HIS A 406 -7.84 -7.35 -6.75
CA HIS A 406 -8.40 -6.38 -5.80
C HIS A 406 -8.49 -4.97 -6.43
N PRO A 407 -9.36 -4.08 -5.93
CA PRO A 407 -9.59 -2.78 -6.56
C PRO A 407 -8.49 -1.74 -6.39
N TYR A 408 -7.54 -1.94 -5.49
CA TYR A 408 -6.41 -1.05 -5.29
C TYR A 408 -5.26 -1.36 -6.26
N PRO A 409 -4.70 -0.40 -6.99
CA PRO A 409 -3.62 -0.67 -7.94
C PRO A 409 -2.21 -0.73 -7.34
#